data_AF-A0A2E5WG61-F1
#
_entry.id   AF-A0A2E5WG61-F1
#
_cell.length_a   1.000
_cell.length_b   1.000
_cell.length_c   1.000
_cell.angle_alpha   90.00
_cell.angle_beta   90.00
_cell.angle_gamma   90.00
#
_symmetry.space_group_name_H-M   'P 1'
#
loop_
_entity.id
_entity.type
_entity.pdbx_description
1 polymer ?
#
loop_
_entity_poly.entity_id
_entity_poly.type
_entity_poly.pdbx_seq_one_letter_code
_entity_poly.pdbx_strand_id
1 'polypeptide(L)'
;MFVPALLLLIAGSVAAQSADPSASRVVETVMTETPAGEFVDGQLDWTDGVLIVTGEGVAPESISNAVQQRLLGFRAAKIDAYRKLLEVVGSVQVDARTTVSMSMVANDTIRATVEGLVRGATVLPGSRRQEEGVYLLDLQLRLLEGLSEAVLPDSLPSFDAVPAELPMADSVIVFVPDEPFTGLIVDARGTSLKPSLSPKIIDETGRVIYSATHVDRQFALRTGVVGYERELTSAAVNPRIGGEHAHPKVVAALRANGLYNSDAVVSRDTGTRIKMADSEGDFLTECRVIFVVGPRLEPAMDTTVTLLDTLMGTLPSDSLGIDTIDVGLIDTLDTESNLDLDH
;
A
#
# COMPACT_ATOMS: atom_id res chain seq x y z
N MET A 1 -6.16 67.55 -18.66
CA MET A 1 -6.23 66.43 -19.62
C MET A 1 -5.76 65.20 -18.87
N PHE A 2 -6.71 64.36 -18.42
CA PHE A 2 -6.41 63.18 -17.59
C PHE A 2 -6.13 61.98 -18.51
N VAL A 3 -5.04 61.26 -18.25
CA VAL A 3 -4.74 59.97 -18.89
C VAL A 3 -4.78 58.91 -17.78
N PRO A 4 -5.71 57.93 -17.82
CA PRO A 4 -5.73 56.86 -16.84
C PRO A 4 -4.65 55.82 -17.15
N ALA A 5 -3.85 55.45 -16.16
CA ALA A 5 -2.91 54.35 -16.27
C ALA A 5 -3.67 53.02 -16.24
N LEU A 6 -3.48 52.20 -17.29
CA LEU A 6 -4.09 50.87 -17.40
C LEU A 6 -3.32 49.88 -16.51
N LEU A 7 -3.94 49.44 -15.41
CA LEU A 7 -3.37 48.42 -14.53
C LEU A 7 -3.48 47.03 -15.19
N LEU A 8 -2.37 46.51 -15.71
CA LEU A 8 -2.34 45.21 -16.38
C LEU A 8 -2.18 44.08 -15.35
N LEU A 9 -3.28 43.45 -14.96
CA LEU A 9 -3.28 42.27 -14.10
C LEU A 9 -2.73 41.04 -14.87
N ILE A 10 -1.46 40.70 -14.63
CA ILE A 10 -0.86 39.46 -15.13
C ILE A 10 -1.36 38.32 -14.24
N ALA A 11 -2.39 37.61 -14.71
CA ALA A 11 -2.83 36.36 -14.11
C ALA A 11 -1.77 35.27 -14.37
N GLY A 12 -0.90 35.05 -13.39
CA GLY A 12 0.03 33.91 -13.41
C GLY A 12 -0.74 32.60 -13.31
N SER A 13 -0.87 31.88 -14.42
CA SER A 13 -1.44 30.53 -14.41
C SER A 13 -0.49 29.58 -13.69
N VAL A 14 -0.81 29.23 -12.44
CA VAL A 14 -0.23 28.04 -11.81
C VAL A 14 -0.71 26.85 -12.62
N ALA A 15 0.17 26.31 -13.46
CA ALA A 15 -0.07 25.04 -14.11
C ALA A 15 -0.11 23.98 -13.01
N ALA A 16 -1.30 23.46 -12.72
CA ALA A 16 -1.45 22.29 -11.86
C ALA A 16 -0.67 21.16 -12.52
N GLN A 17 0.48 20.84 -11.94
CA GLN A 17 1.34 19.77 -12.43
C GLN A 17 0.57 18.46 -12.24
N SER A 18 0.13 17.87 -13.34
CA SER A 18 -0.62 16.61 -13.33
C SER A 18 0.25 15.55 -12.68
N ALA A 19 -0.10 15.18 -11.45
CA ALA A 19 0.53 14.04 -10.78
C ALA A 19 0.37 12.81 -11.67
N ASP A 20 1.48 12.12 -11.95
CA ASP A 20 1.47 10.93 -12.78
C ASP A 20 0.58 9.87 -12.10
N PRO A 21 -0.51 9.40 -12.73
CA PRO A 21 -1.41 8.43 -12.11
C PRO A 21 -0.76 7.05 -11.91
N SER A 22 0.44 6.80 -12.45
CA SER A 22 1.23 5.62 -12.11
C SER A 22 1.96 5.75 -10.76
N ALA A 23 2.23 6.97 -10.28
CA ALA A 23 2.98 7.21 -9.06
C ALA A 23 2.22 6.82 -7.78
N SER A 24 0.89 6.93 -7.78
CA SER A 24 0.02 6.59 -6.64
C SER A 24 -0.22 5.08 -6.45
N ARG A 25 0.07 4.26 -7.46
CA ARG A 25 -0.25 2.83 -7.50
C ARG A 25 0.76 1.98 -6.76
N VAL A 26 0.29 0.95 -6.07
CA VAL A 26 1.13 0.01 -5.31
C VAL A 26 1.60 -1.13 -6.22
N VAL A 27 2.58 -0.81 -7.08
CA VAL A 27 3.24 -1.78 -7.97
C VAL A 27 4.53 -2.31 -7.33
N GLU A 28 4.71 -3.64 -7.35
CA GLU A 28 5.92 -4.36 -6.93
C GLU A 28 6.46 -5.21 -8.09
N THR A 29 7.77 -5.16 -8.35
CA THR A 29 8.44 -6.14 -9.23
C THR A 29 8.77 -7.38 -8.41
N VAL A 30 8.11 -8.49 -8.72
CA VAL A 30 8.35 -9.79 -8.09
C VAL A 30 9.42 -10.52 -8.89
N MET A 31 10.53 -10.87 -8.23
CA MET A 31 11.60 -11.71 -8.78
C MET A 31 11.54 -13.10 -8.15
N THR A 32 11.43 -14.14 -8.96
CA THR A 32 11.36 -15.54 -8.52
C THR A 32 12.49 -16.35 -9.15
N GLU A 33 13.28 -17.05 -8.34
CA GLU A 33 14.20 -18.08 -8.85
C GLU A 33 13.42 -19.38 -9.09
N THR A 34 13.46 -19.86 -10.33
CA THR A 34 12.83 -21.13 -10.73
C THR A 34 13.65 -22.33 -10.22
N PRO A 35 13.08 -23.55 -10.19
CA PRO A 35 13.84 -24.76 -9.86
C PRO A 35 15.05 -25.06 -10.76
N ALA A 36 15.19 -24.36 -11.89
CA ALA A 36 16.33 -24.46 -12.81
C ALA A 36 17.43 -23.41 -12.56
N GLY A 37 17.26 -22.51 -11.59
CA GLY A 37 18.18 -21.39 -11.33
C GLY A 37 18.04 -20.20 -12.28
N GLU A 38 17.00 -20.18 -13.13
CA GLU A 38 16.62 -19.02 -13.93
C GLU A 38 15.79 -18.05 -13.07
N PHE A 39 16.09 -16.76 -13.13
CA PHE A 39 15.26 -15.71 -12.52
C PHE A 39 14.16 -15.27 -13.48
N VAL A 40 12.92 -15.29 -13.00
CA VAL A 40 11.75 -14.79 -13.70
C VAL A 40 11.21 -13.58 -12.97
N ASP A 41 10.82 -12.55 -13.72
CA ASP A 41 10.21 -11.33 -13.21
C ASP A 41 8.72 -11.22 -13.56
N GLY A 42 8.00 -10.43 -12.77
CA GLY A 42 6.64 -10.00 -13.06
C GLY A 42 6.28 -8.72 -12.31
N GLN A 43 5.34 -7.95 -12.84
CA GLN A 43 4.81 -6.75 -12.21
C GLN A 43 3.49 -7.06 -11.53
N LEU A 44 3.46 -6.87 -10.22
CA LEU A 44 2.31 -7.11 -9.37
C LEU A 44 1.72 -5.77 -8.94
N ASP A 45 0.56 -5.41 -9.50
CA ASP A 45 -0.17 -4.20 -9.16
C ASP A 45 -1.24 -4.53 -8.12
N TRP A 46 -0.97 -4.13 -6.88
CA TRP A 46 -1.84 -4.38 -5.74
C TRP A 46 -2.99 -3.37 -5.62
N THR A 47 -2.97 -2.28 -6.39
CA THR A 47 -4.05 -1.29 -6.44
C THR A 47 -5.20 -1.79 -7.33
N ASP A 48 -4.88 -2.33 -8.52
CA ASP A 48 -5.88 -2.93 -9.42
C ASP A 48 -6.05 -4.45 -9.23
N GLY A 49 -5.18 -5.09 -8.45
CA GLY A 49 -5.22 -6.54 -8.21
C GLY A 49 -4.86 -7.37 -9.45
N VAL A 50 -3.80 -6.99 -10.16
CA VAL A 50 -3.36 -7.66 -11.40
C VAL A 50 -1.88 -8.04 -11.38
N LEU A 51 -1.57 -9.22 -11.88
CA LEU A 51 -0.20 -9.68 -12.15
C LEU A 51 0.05 -9.69 -13.66
N ILE A 52 1.13 -9.04 -14.09
CA ILE A 52 1.56 -8.95 -15.49
C ILE A 52 2.95 -9.58 -15.63
N VAL A 53 3.14 -10.45 -16.63
CA VAL A 53 4.46 -10.99 -17.00
C VAL A 53 4.71 -10.84 -18.50
N THR A 54 5.96 -10.54 -18.89
CA THR A 54 6.38 -10.47 -20.29
C THR A 54 6.96 -11.82 -20.71
N GLY A 55 6.37 -12.46 -21.71
CA GLY A 55 6.93 -13.66 -22.34
C GLY A 55 7.68 -13.37 -23.62
N GLU A 56 8.71 -14.18 -23.87
CA GLU A 56 9.68 -14.01 -24.96
C GLU A 56 9.62 -15.20 -25.92
N GLY A 57 9.72 -14.93 -27.23
CA GLY A 57 9.67 -15.98 -28.22
C GLY A 57 10.37 -15.64 -29.52
N VAL A 58 11.11 -16.60 -30.07
CA VAL A 58 11.77 -16.48 -31.38
C VAL A 58 11.09 -17.42 -32.37
N ALA A 59 10.89 -16.95 -33.60
CA ALA A 59 10.35 -17.78 -34.67
C ALA A 59 11.45 -18.70 -35.26
N PRO A 60 11.16 -19.96 -35.63
CA PRO A 60 12.16 -20.83 -36.23
C PRO A 60 12.72 -20.27 -37.54
N GLU A 61 14.05 -20.23 -37.67
CA GLU A 61 14.77 -19.68 -38.84
C GLU A 61 14.40 -20.35 -40.17
N SER A 62 13.95 -21.61 -40.12
CA SER A 62 13.50 -22.38 -41.29
C SER A 62 12.22 -21.85 -41.95
N ILE A 63 11.48 -20.96 -41.27
CA ILE A 63 10.26 -20.36 -41.79
C ILE A 63 10.60 -19.01 -42.42
N SER A 64 10.48 -18.89 -43.74
CA SER A 64 10.73 -17.64 -44.49
C SER A 64 9.51 -16.74 -44.66
N ASN A 65 8.29 -17.24 -44.41
CA ASN A 65 7.07 -16.46 -44.54
C ASN A 65 6.86 -15.57 -43.30
N ALA A 66 6.93 -14.25 -43.47
CA ALA A 66 6.84 -13.27 -42.38
C ALA A 66 5.54 -13.36 -41.54
N VAL A 67 4.41 -13.74 -42.14
CA VAL A 67 3.14 -13.93 -41.40
C VAL A 67 3.23 -15.17 -40.52
N GLN A 68 3.81 -16.25 -41.04
CA GLN A 68 4.01 -17.49 -40.31
C GLN A 68 5.07 -17.35 -39.21
N GLN A 69 6.17 -16.63 -39.48
CA GLN A 69 7.16 -16.23 -38.46
C GLN A 69 6.47 -15.48 -37.32
N ARG A 70 5.72 -14.42 -37.63
CA ARG A 70 5.00 -13.60 -36.64
C ARG A 70 4.03 -14.44 -35.79
N LEU A 71 3.29 -15.36 -36.41
CA LEU A 71 2.35 -16.23 -35.69
C LEU A 71 3.07 -17.22 -34.76
N LEU A 72 4.18 -17.81 -35.21
CA LEU A 72 4.97 -18.76 -34.42
C LEU A 72 5.75 -18.08 -33.30
N GLY A 73 6.33 -16.91 -33.56
CA GLY A 73 7.03 -16.09 -32.57
C GLY A 73 6.12 -15.69 -31.41
N PHE A 74 4.95 -15.10 -31.70
CA PHE A 74 3.96 -14.80 -30.64
C PHE A 74 3.39 -16.06 -29.97
N ARG A 75 3.37 -17.22 -30.64
CA ARG A 75 2.99 -18.49 -29.99
C ARG A 75 4.05 -18.96 -29.00
N ALA A 76 5.34 -18.85 -29.34
CA ALA A 76 6.45 -19.14 -28.44
C ALA A 76 6.42 -18.17 -27.23
N ALA A 77 6.30 -16.87 -27.49
CA ALA A 77 6.19 -15.84 -26.45
C ALA A 77 5.01 -16.09 -25.50
N LYS A 78 3.87 -16.58 -26.01
CA LYS A 78 2.73 -16.93 -25.15
C LYS A 78 3.02 -18.14 -24.26
N ILE A 79 3.74 -19.14 -24.77
CA ILE A 79 4.10 -20.34 -23.99
C ILE A 79 5.09 -19.97 -22.88
N ASP A 80 6.08 -19.14 -23.19
CA ASP A 80 7.01 -18.60 -22.19
C ASP A 80 6.30 -17.73 -21.16
N ALA A 81 5.42 -16.82 -21.57
CA ALA A 81 4.61 -16.02 -20.64
C ALA A 81 3.79 -16.90 -19.69
N TYR A 82 3.18 -18.00 -20.15
CA TYR A 82 2.43 -18.91 -19.28
C TYR A 82 3.32 -19.63 -18.26
N ARG A 83 4.55 -20.01 -18.66
CA ARG A 83 5.55 -20.56 -17.74
C ARG A 83 5.93 -19.53 -16.69
N LYS A 84 6.37 -18.34 -17.11
CA LYS A 84 6.76 -17.24 -16.22
C LYS A 84 5.62 -16.88 -15.25
N LEU A 85 4.38 -16.82 -15.73
CA LEU A 85 3.20 -16.51 -14.92
C LEU A 85 2.96 -17.53 -13.79
N LEU A 86 3.19 -18.83 -14.04
CA LEU A 86 3.01 -19.88 -13.05
C LEU A 86 4.06 -19.79 -11.92
N GLU A 87 5.29 -19.44 -12.26
CA GLU A 87 6.37 -19.22 -11.29
C GLU A 87 6.11 -17.98 -10.43
N VAL A 88 5.77 -16.85 -11.06
CA VAL A 88 5.52 -15.58 -10.34
C VAL A 88 4.25 -15.62 -9.50
N VAL A 89 3.15 -16.22 -9.99
CA VAL A 89 1.92 -16.33 -9.18
C VAL A 89 2.15 -17.16 -7.92
N GLY A 90 3.03 -18.18 -7.98
CA GLY A 90 3.41 -18.98 -6.81
C GLY A 90 4.09 -18.18 -5.69
N SER A 91 4.76 -17.06 -6.04
CA SER A 91 5.42 -16.15 -5.10
C SER A 91 4.49 -15.08 -4.51
N VAL A 92 3.26 -14.94 -5.02
CA VAL A 92 2.27 -14.00 -4.45
C VAL A 92 1.95 -14.42 -3.01
N GLN A 93 1.97 -13.44 -2.11
CA GLN A 93 1.69 -13.64 -0.69
C GLN A 93 0.19 -13.79 -0.46
N VAL A 94 -0.22 -14.87 0.19
CA VAL A 94 -1.60 -15.09 0.62
C VAL A 94 -1.81 -14.37 1.95
N ASP A 95 -0.99 -14.65 2.95
CA ASP A 95 -0.98 -13.93 4.23
C ASP A 95 0.45 -13.75 4.76
N ALA A 96 0.60 -13.25 5.99
CA ALA A 96 1.92 -12.94 6.54
C ALA A 96 2.80 -14.18 6.83
N ARG A 97 2.35 -15.40 6.50
CA ARG A 97 3.10 -16.66 6.68
C ARG A 97 3.02 -17.62 5.47
N THR A 98 2.17 -17.34 4.48
CA THR A 98 1.89 -18.27 3.36
C THR A 98 1.92 -17.58 2.00
N THR A 99 2.42 -18.29 0.98
CA THR A 99 2.35 -17.89 -0.43
C THR A 99 1.44 -18.84 -1.22
N VAL A 100 1.03 -18.44 -2.42
CA VAL A 100 0.20 -19.28 -3.31
C VAL A 100 0.86 -20.64 -3.56
N SER A 101 2.18 -20.69 -3.77
CA SER A 101 2.93 -21.95 -3.93
C SER A 101 2.82 -22.86 -2.71
N MET A 102 2.89 -22.31 -1.49
CA MET A 102 2.67 -23.10 -0.26
C MET A 102 1.26 -23.69 -0.20
N SER A 103 0.24 -22.90 -0.57
CA SER A 103 -1.15 -23.37 -0.64
C SER A 103 -1.36 -24.45 -1.71
N MET A 104 -0.69 -24.34 -2.87
CA MET A 104 -0.70 -25.36 -3.92
C MET A 104 0.01 -26.65 -3.50
N VAL A 105 1.06 -26.58 -2.66
CA VAL A 105 1.72 -27.75 -2.07
C VAL A 105 0.83 -28.42 -1.01
N ALA A 106 0.06 -27.64 -0.26
CA ALA A 106 -0.85 -28.16 0.77
C ALA A 106 -2.15 -28.77 0.20
N ASN A 107 -2.60 -28.35 -0.99
CA ASN A 107 -3.89 -28.77 -1.55
C ASN A 107 -3.90 -28.81 -3.09
N ASP A 108 -4.07 -30.01 -3.65
CA ASP A 108 -4.11 -30.23 -5.10
C ASP A 108 -5.31 -29.56 -5.81
N THR A 109 -6.42 -29.30 -5.11
CA THR A 109 -7.55 -28.52 -5.65
C THR A 109 -7.17 -27.05 -5.83
N ILE A 110 -6.34 -26.50 -4.93
CA ILE A 110 -5.80 -25.14 -5.08
C ILE A 110 -4.83 -25.13 -6.26
N ARG A 111 -3.92 -26.11 -6.36
CA ARG A 111 -3.02 -26.28 -7.51
C ARG A 111 -3.77 -26.30 -8.84
N ALA A 112 -4.76 -27.17 -8.98
CA ALA A 112 -5.55 -27.30 -10.20
C ALA A 112 -6.31 -26.02 -10.55
N THR A 113 -6.84 -25.31 -9.55
CA THR A 113 -7.53 -24.03 -9.74
C THR A 113 -6.56 -22.94 -10.20
N VAL A 114 -5.40 -22.78 -9.53
CA VAL A 114 -4.37 -21.80 -9.92
C VAL A 114 -3.86 -22.07 -11.33
N GLU A 115 -3.54 -23.31 -11.68
CA GLU A 115 -3.16 -23.69 -13.05
C GLU A 115 -4.26 -23.38 -14.09
N GLY A 116 -5.53 -23.59 -13.72
CA GLY A 116 -6.69 -23.23 -14.56
C GLY A 116 -6.78 -21.74 -14.82
N LEU A 117 -6.59 -20.91 -13.78
CA LEU A 117 -6.59 -19.45 -13.85
C LEU A 117 -5.42 -18.92 -14.67
N VAL A 118 -4.21 -19.47 -14.48
CA VAL A 118 -3.01 -19.16 -15.28
C VAL A 118 -3.26 -19.46 -16.75
N ARG A 119 -3.88 -20.60 -17.11
CA ARG A 119 -4.26 -20.91 -18.50
C ARG A 119 -5.29 -19.92 -19.06
N GLY A 120 -6.20 -19.43 -18.21
CA GLY A 120 -7.20 -18.40 -18.50
C GLY A 120 -6.65 -16.98 -18.64
N ALA A 121 -5.37 -16.73 -18.33
CA ALA A 121 -4.76 -15.41 -18.40
C ALA A 121 -4.84 -14.79 -19.82
N THR A 122 -5.14 -13.50 -19.86
CA THR A 122 -5.41 -12.75 -21.10
C THR A 122 -4.17 -12.01 -21.58
N VAL A 123 -3.99 -11.92 -22.89
CA VAL A 123 -2.94 -11.04 -23.47
C VAL A 123 -3.37 -9.60 -23.25
N LEU A 124 -2.51 -8.80 -22.60
CA LEU A 124 -2.74 -7.38 -22.39
C LEU A 124 -2.88 -6.68 -23.77
N PRO A 125 -3.99 -5.95 -24.05
CA PRO A 125 -4.17 -5.28 -25.33
C PRO A 125 -3.01 -4.31 -25.64
N GLY A 126 -2.50 -4.34 -26.87
CA GLY A 126 -1.38 -3.49 -27.29
C GLY A 126 0.03 -3.99 -26.91
N SER A 127 0.18 -4.92 -25.97
CA SER A 127 1.49 -5.42 -25.50
C SER A 127 2.39 -6.07 -26.57
N ARG A 128 1.79 -6.53 -27.68
CA ARG A 128 2.48 -7.31 -28.72
C ARG A 128 3.49 -6.46 -29.49
N ARG A 129 4.76 -6.60 -29.13
CA ARG A 129 5.90 -5.92 -29.75
C ARG A 129 6.90 -6.92 -30.34
N GLN A 130 7.77 -6.43 -31.22
CA GLN A 130 8.81 -7.23 -31.87
C GLN A 130 10.10 -6.39 -31.86
N GLU A 131 11.12 -6.91 -31.20
CA GLU A 131 12.38 -6.21 -30.89
C GLU A 131 13.53 -7.14 -31.30
N GLU A 132 14.37 -6.70 -32.24
CA GLU A 132 15.57 -7.43 -32.73
C GLU A 132 15.33 -8.89 -33.20
N GLY A 133 14.10 -9.23 -33.57
CA GLY A 133 13.69 -10.59 -33.99
C GLY A 133 13.03 -11.43 -32.89
N VAL A 134 13.09 -10.98 -31.64
CA VAL A 134 12.31 -11.51 -30.52
C VAL A 134 10.89 -10.94 -30.59
N TYR A 135 9.91 -11.81 -30.34
CA TYR A 135 8.51 -11.45 -30.17
C TYR A 135 8.18 -11.41 -28.68
N LEU A 136 7.56 -10.31 -28.26
CA LEU A 136 7.24 -10.05 -26.86
C LEU A 136 5.73 -9.85 -26.72
N LEU A 137 5.15 -10.41 -25.67
CA LEU A 137 3.77 -10.12 -25.28
C LEU A 137 3.62 -10.21 -23.78
N ASP A 138 2.67 -9.46 -23.24
CA ASP A 138 2.40 -9.43 -21.82
C ASP A 138 1.12 -10.23 -21.54
N LEU A 139 1.19 -11.19 -20.60
CA LEU A 139 0.01 -11.86 -20.05
C LEU A 139 -0.39 -11.22 -18.74
N GLN A 140 -1.68 -10.97 -18.59
CA GLN A 140 -2.32 -10.43 -17.40
C GLN A 140 -3.21 -11.48 -16.73
N LEU A 141 -3.02 -11.64 -15.43
CA LEU A 141 -3.85 -12.43 -14.52
C LEU A 141 -4.52 -11.49 -13.50
N ARG A 142 -5.82 -11.66 -13.24
CA ARG A 142 -6.49 -11.01 -12.11
C ARG A 142 -6.28 -11.83 -10.84
N LEU A 143 -5.97 -11.15 -9.75
CA LEU A 143 -5.75 -11.76 -8.42
C LEU A 143 -7.06 -11.92 -7.64
N LEU A 144 -7.99 -10.99 -7.84
CA LEU A 144 -9.34 -11.05 -7.28
C LEU A 144 -10.19 -12.08 -8.01
N GLU A 145 -11.39 -12.35 -7.49
CA GLU A 145 -12.28 -13.42 -7.96
C GLU A 145 -11.61 -14.80 -7.75
N GLY A 146 -11.25 -15.51 -8.84
CA GLY A 146 -10.91 -16.93 -8.78
C GLY A 146 -9.63 -17.28 -8.03
N LEU A 147 -8.59 -16.43 -8.06
CA LEU A 147 -7.36 -16.72 -7.30
C LEU A 147 -7.62 -16.52 -5.80
N SER A 148 -8.25 -15.40 -5.41
CA SER A 148 -8.76 -15.20 -4.04
C SER A 148 -9.68 -16.35 -3.59
N GLU A 149 -10.58 -16.86 -4.45
CA GLU A 149 -11.47 -17.98 -4.11
C GLU A 149 -10.70 -19.25 -3.72
N ALA A 150 -9.59 -19.52 -4.41
CA ALA A 150 -8.76 -20.68 -4.18
C ALA A 150 -7.86 -20.58 -2.93
N VAL A 151 -7.46 -19.36 -2.50
CA VAL A 151 -6.43 -19.20 -1.45
C VAL A 151 -6.90 -18.47 -0.19
N LEU A 152 -8.02 -17.74 -0.21
CA LEU A 152 -8.56 -17.13 1.00
C LEU A 152 -9.04 -18.22 1.97
N PRO A 153 -8.82 -18.06 3.29
CA PRO A 153 -9.32 -19.00 4.28
C PRO A 153 -10.86 -18.99 4.29
N ASP A 154 -11.46 -20.10 4.69
CA ASP A 154 -12.90 -20.14 4.90
C ASP A 154 -13.32 -19.17 6.01
N SER A 155 -14.30 -18.33 5.69
CA SER A 155 -14.99 -17.46 6.63
C SER A 155 -15.66 -18.33 7.70
N LEU A 156 -15.17 -18.24 8.94
CA LEU A 156 -15.84 -18.83 10.08
C LEU A 156 -17.06 -17.94 10.41
N PRO A 157 -18.18 -18.50 10.90
CA PRO A 157 -19.25 -17.67 11.43
C PRO A 157 -18.69 -16.85 12.61
N SER A 158 -18.68 -15.53 12.47
CA SER A 158 -18.18 -14.62 13.51
C SER A 158 -18.99 -14.79 14.79
N PHE A 159 -18.38 -15.43 15.79
CA PHE A 159 -18.77 -15.22 17.18
C PHE A 159 -18.10 -13.93 17.65
N ASP A 160 -18.64 -12.78 17.25
CA ASP A 160 -18.32 -11.48 17.86
C ASP A 160 -18.89 -11.47 19.30
N ALA A 161 -18.19 -12.21 20.17
CA ALA A 161 -18.34 -12.07 21.60
C ALA A 161 -17.77 -10.72 22.01
N VAL A 162 -18.62 -9.69 21.93
CA VAL A 162 -18.49 -8.52 22.82
C VAL A 162 -18.25 -9.08 24.22
N PRO A 163 -17.16 -8.69 24.92
CA PRO A 163 -16.84 -9.25 26.23
C PRO A 163 -18.05 -9.15 27.16
N ALA A 164 -18.51 -10.29 27.66
CA ALA A 164 -19.75 -10.40 28.44
C ALA A 164 -19.70 -9.66 29.80
N GLU A 165 -18.53 -9.14 30.18
CA GLU A 165 -18.34 -8.25 31.32
C GLU A 165 -17.97 -6.84 30.80
N LEU A 166 -19.00 -6.04 30.52
CA LEU A 166 -18.85 -4.59 30.61
C LEU A 166 -18.64 -4.25 32.10
N PRO A 167 -17.60 -3.47 32.48
CA PRO A 167 -17.46 -3.03 33.85
C PRO A 167 -18.66 -2.17 34.23
N MET A 168 -19.42 -2.61 35.25
CA MET A 168 -20.46 -1.78 35.88
C MET A 168 -19.80 -0.68 36.70
N ALA A 169 -19.34 0.36 36.01
CA ALA A 169 -18.81 1.60 36.57
C ALA A 169 -19.55 2.81 35.97
N ASP A 170 -19.63 3.89 36.74
CA ASP A 170 -20.47 5.05 36.47
C ASP A 170 -20.34 5.61 35.04
N SER A 171 -21.50 5.83 34.40
CA SER A 171 -21.68 6.69 33.22
C SER A 171 -20.54 6.61 32.19
N VAL A 172 -20.41 5.46 31.53
CA VAL A 172 -19.59 5.37 30.31
C VAL A 172 -20.16 6.37 29.29
N ILE A 173 -19.40 7.44 29.00
CA ILE A 173 -19.70 8.35 27.90
C ILE A 173 -19.43 7.55 26.62
N VAL A 174 -20.48 6.94 26.08
CA VAL A 174 -20.41 6.30 24.76
C VAL A 174 -20.23 7.42 23.74
N PHE A 175 -19.02 7.52 23.19
CA PHE A 175 -18.74 8.41 22.07
C PHE A 175 -19.36 7.80 20.81
N VAL A 176 -20.66 8.05 20.62
CA VAL A 176 -21.32 7.90 19.33
C VAL A 176 -20.79 9.04 18.45
N PRO A 177 -20.13 8.76 17.31
CA PRO A 177 -19.75 9.81 16.37
C PRO A 177 -21.01 10.42 15.75
N ASP A 178 -21.00 11.72 15.44
CA ASP A 178 -22.18 12.40 14.88
C ASP A 178 -22.63 11.81 13.53
N GLU A 179 -21.71 11.17 12.79
CA GLU A 179 -21.97 10.41 11.57
C GLU A 179 -21.21 9.05 11.62
N PRO A 180 -21.81 7.94 11.15
CA PRO A 180 -21.17 6.64 11.12
C PRO A 180 -19.94 6.64 10.19
N PHE A 181 -18.97 5.77 10.47
CA PHE A 181 -17.79 5.61 9.62
C PHE A 181 -18.12 4.74 8.39
N THR A 182 -17.66 5.16 7.21
CA THR A 182 -17.92 4.44 5.94
C THR A 182 -16.81 3.45 5.55
N GLY A 183 -15.74 3.37 6.34
CA GLY A 183 -14.57 2.55 6.08
C GLY A 183 -13.40 2.84 7.03
N LEU A 184 -12.29 2.14 6.84
CA LEU A 184 -11.06 2.27 7.63
C LEU A 184 -9.86 2.50 6.72
N ILE A 185 -9.04 3.50 7.06
CA ILE A 185 -7.74 3.76 6.45
C ILE A 185 -6.66 3.50 7.50
N VAL A 186 -5.74 2.58 7.20
CA VAL A 186 -4.57 2.28 8.03
C VAL A 186 -3.34 2.88 7.35
N ASP A 187 -2.78 3.95 7.91
CA ASP A 187 -1.50 4.49 7.47
C ASP A 187 -0.36 3.59 7.99
N ALA A 188 0.17 2.77 7.10
CA ALA A 188 1.31 1.90 7.34
C ALA A 188 2.60 2.45 6.71
N ARG A 189 2.63 3.72 6.25
CA ARG A 189 3.82 4.32 5.65
C ARG A 189 4.95 4.50 6.65
N GLY A 190 6.15 4.16 6.22
CA GLY A 190 7.35 4.08 7.06
C GLY A 190 7.44 2.81 7.90
N THR A 191 6.48 1.88 7.80
CA THR A 191 6.64 0.50 8.29
C THR A 191 7.20 -0.41 7.19
N SER A 192 7.57 -1.63 7.54
CA SER A 192 7.99 -2.67 6.59
C SER A 192 6.81 -3.41 5.93
N LEU A 193 5.58 -2.87 5.96
CA LEU A 193 4.40 -3.60 5.52
C LEU A 193 4.44 -3.91 4.02
N LYS A 194 4.30 -5.20 3.69
CA LYS A 194 4.15 -5.68 2.32
C LYS A 194 2.70 -6.05 2.01
N PRO A 195 2.21 -5.77 0.80
CA PRO A 195 0.88 -6.24 0.39
C PRO A 195 0.76 -7.77 0.33
N SER A 196 -0.45 -8.28 0.59
CA SER A 196 -0.84 -9.69 0.43
C SER A 196 -2.34 -9.81 0.13
N LEU A 197 -2.83 -11.01 -0.20
CA LEU A 197 -4.24 -11.23 -0.54
C LEU A 197 -5.17 -11.24 0.70
N SER A 198 -4.65 -11.62 1.86
CA SER A 198 -5.36 -11.81 3.14
C SER A 198 -4.56 -11.26 4.34
N PRO A 199 -4.18 -9.97 4.35
CA PRO A 199 -3.56 -9.35 5.51
C PRO A 199 -4.53 -9.27 6.69
N LYS A 200 -3.98 -9.06 7.89
CA LYS A 200 -4.76 -8.91 9.12
C LYS A 200 -4.43 -7.57 9.79
N ILE A 201 -5.36 -7.04 10.56
CA ILE A 201 -5.07 -6.02 11.58
C ILE A 201 -5.06 -6.74 12.92
N ILE A 202 -3.95 -6.65 13.64
CA ILE A 202 -3.79 -7.17 14.99
C ILE A 202 -3.38 -6.04 15.93
N ASP A 203 -3.61 -6.20 17.23
CA ASP A 203 -2.99 -5.31 18.21
C ASP A 203 -1.68 -5.87 18.79
N GLU A 204 -1.02 -5.08 19.64
CA GLU A 204 0.23 -5.42 20.31
C GLU A 204 0.18 -6.70 21.16
N THR A 205 -1.00 -7.19 21.56
CA THR A 205 -1.14 -8.47 22.29
C THR A 205 -1.35 -9.66 21.36
N GLY A 206 -1.42 -9.44 20.06
CA GLY A 206 -1.78 -10.46 19.07
C GLY A 206 -3.27 -10.71 18.95
N ARG A 207 -4.13 -9.90 19.58
CA ARG A 207 -5.59 -9.97 19.36
C ARG A 207 -5.90 -9.53 17.92
N VAL A 208 -6.62 -10.37 17.18
CA VAL A 208 -7.07 -10.05 15.83
C VAL A 208 -8.20 -9.03 15.92
N ILE A 209 -8.04 -7.91 15.22
CA ILE A 209 -9.04 -6.84 15.09
C ILE A 209 -9.82 -7.02 13.78
N TYR A 210 -9.12 -7.43 12.71
CA TYR A 210 -9.67 -7.62 11.37
C TYR A 210 -8.91 -8.72 10.60
N SER A 211 -9.64 -9.59 9.88
CA SER A 211 -9.08 -10.65 9.04
C SER A 211 -10.13 -11.22 8.08
N ALA A 212 -9.70 -11.85 6.98
CA ALA A 212 -10.55 -12.52 5.98
C ALA A 212 -11.51 -13.58 6.54
N THR A 213 -11.25 -14.09 7.75
CA THR A 213 -12.11 -15.07 8.44
C THR A 213 -13.36 -14.47 9.09
N HIS A 214 -13.45 -13.14 9.22
CA HIS A 214 -14.50 -12.42 9.94
C HIS A 214 -15.25 -11.40 9.05
N VAL A 215 -15.21 -11.59 7.73
CA VAL A 215 -15.83 -10.69 6.74
C VAL A 215 -16.77 -11.47 5.83
N ASP A 216 -17.63 -10.77 5.11
CA ASP A 216 -18.42 -11.40 4.06
C ASP A 216 -17.52 -11.86 2.91
N ARG A 217 -17.62 -13.15 2.58
CA ARG A 217 -16.79 -13.77 1.54
C ARG A 217 -17.02 -13.16 0.16
N GLN A 218 -18.25 -12.75 -0.17
CA GLN A 218 -18.56 -12.20 -1.49
C GLN A 218 -17.95 -10.80 -1.68
N PHE A 219 -17.85 -9.99 -0.62
CA PHE A 219 -17.03 -8.77 -0.65
C PHE A 219 -15.54 -9.11 -0.77
N ALA A 220 -15.01 -9.98 0.10
CA ALA A 220 -13.59 -10.35 0.07
C ALA A 220 -13.10 -10.91 -1.29
N LEU A 221 -13.96 -11.62 -2.02
CA LEU A 221 -13.64 -12.11 -3.38
C LEU A 221 -13.68 -11.03 -4.46
N ARG A 222 -14.63 -10.09 -4.39
CA ARG A 222 -14.82 -9.05 -5.43
C ARG A 222 -13.88 -7.87 -5.27
N THR A 223 -13.63 -7.42 -4.04
CA THR A 223 -12.84 -6.22 -3.74
C THR A 223 -11.50 -6.55 -3.08
N GLY A 224 -11.24 -7.80 -2.72
CA GLY A 224 -10.12 -8.19 -1.86
C GLY A 224 -10.41 -7.91 -0.39
N VAL A 225 -9.54 -8.37 0.50
CA VAL A 225 -9.69 -8.17 1.96
C VAL A 225 -9.35 -6.72 2.36
N VAL A 226 -8.34 -6.11 1.71
CA VAL A 226 -8.02 -4.68 1.82
C VAL A 226 -7.68 -4.11 0.45
N GLY A 227 -7.72 -2.78 0.32
CA GLY A 227 -7.15 -2.04 -0.81
C GLY A 227 -5.76 -1.50 -0.48
N TYR A 228 -4.93 -1.30 -1.51
CA TYR A 228 -3.58 -0.76 -1.35
C TYR A 228 -3.41 0.55 -2.10
N GLU A 229 -3.02 1.59 -1.37
CA GLU A 229 -2.79 2.95 -1.84
C GLU A 229 -1.40 3.42 -1.42
N ARG A 230 -0.79 4.38 -2.14
CA ARG A 230 0.43 5.06 -1.65
C ARG A 230 0.16 6.32 -0.84
N GLU A 231 -0.98 6.98 -1.04
CA GLU A 231 -1.28 8.27 -0.40
C GLU A 231 -2.61 8.29 0.34
N LEU A 232 -2.61 8.98 1.50
CA LEU A 232 -3.81 9.21 2.31
C LEU A 232 -4.89 9.97 1.54
N THR A 233 -4.51 10.90 0.66
CA THR A 233 -5.45 11.69 -0.15
C THR A 233 -6.18 10.83 -1.18
N SER A 234 -5.48 9.89 -1.82
CA SER A 234 -6.07 8.89 -2.74
C SER A 234 -7.00 7.95 -1.96
N ALA A 235 -6.52 7.41 -0.84
CA ALA A 235 -7.29 6.54 0.04
C ALA A 235 -8.59 7.19 0.55
N ALA A 236 -8.55 8.48 0.93
CA ALA A 236 -9.69 9.21 1.50
C ALA A 236 -10.87 9.40 0.54
N VAL A 237 -10.65 9.37 -0.78
CA VAL A 237 -11.70 9.49 -1.80
C VAL A 237 -11.92 8.20 -2.59
N ASN A 238 -11.35 7.07 -2.13
CA ASN A 238 -11.41 5.82 -2.86
C ASN A 238 -12.85 5.23 -2.84
N PRO A 239 -13.40 4.79 -3.99
CA PRO A 239 -14.76 4.23 -4.07
C PRO A 239 -15.04 3.08 -3.08
N ARG A 240 -14.02 2.29 -2.71
CA ARG A 240 -14.10 1.19 -1.74
C ARG A 240 -14.70 1.61 -0.40
N ILE A 241 -14.41 2.83 0.04
CA ILE A 241 -14.81 3.36 1.36
C ILE A 241 -15.90 4.43 1.27
N GLY A 242 -16.53 4.62 0.10
CA GLY A 242 -17.59 5.61 -0.10
C GLY A 242 -17.31 6.72 -1.12
N GLY A 243 -16.10 6.77 -1.71
CA GLY A 243 -15.77 7.76 -2.73
C GLY A 243 -15.69 9.19 -2.18
N GLU A 244 -16.21 10.17 -2.92
CA GLU A 244 -16.25 11.59 -2.51
C GLU A 244 -17.10 11.85 -1.25
N HIS A 245 -17.91 10.88 -0.81
CA HIS A 245 -18.74 10.95 0.39
C HIS A 245 -18.22 10.04 1.52
N ALA A 246 -16.96 9.58 1.42
CA ALA A 246 -16.38 8.75 2.46
C ALA A 246 -16.14 9.55 3.76
N HIS A 247 -16.54 8.96 4.87
CA HIS A 247 -16.17 9.36 6.23
C HIS A 247 -15.34 8.22 6.86
N PRO A 248 -14.06 8.05 6.48
CA PRO A 248 -13.24 6.96 6.96
C PRO A 248 -12.72 7.18 8.38
N LYS A 249 -12.63 6.10 9.15
CA LYS A 249 -11.78 6.06 10.34
C LYS A 249 -10.32 6.01 9.89
N VAL A 250 -9.51 7.01 10.21
CA VAL A 250 -8.06 6.98 9.94
C VAL A 250 -7.30 6.56 11.20
N VAL A 251 -6.38 5.60 11.06
CA VAL A 251 -5.48 5.10 12.12
C VAL A 251 -4.06 4.93 11.59
N ALA A 252 -3.06 4.98 12.48
CA ALA A 252 -1.67 4.67 12.12
C ALA A 252 -1.30 3.25 12.58
N ALA A 253 -0.60 2.50 11.73
CA ALA A 253 0.05 1.26 12.14
C ALA A 253 1.37 1.57 12.86
N LEU A 254 1.63 0.84 13.96
CA LEU A 254 2.87 0.91 14.72
C LEU A 254 4.02 0.23 13.97
N ARG A 255 3.73 -0.92 13.33
CA ARG A 255 4.67 -1.76 12.59
C ARG A 255 3.93 -2.80 11.75
N ALA A 256 4.67 -3.51 10.91
CA ALA A 256 4.21 -4.76 10.30
C ALA A 256 4.49 -5.99 11.20
N ASN A 257 3.90 -7.13 10.85
CA ASN A 257 4.07 -8.40 11.55
C ASN A 257 3.98 -9.62 10.60
N GLY A 258 4.49 -10.75 11.10
CA GLY A 258 4.57 -12.02 10.38
C GLY A 258 5.85 -12.16 9.55
N LEU A 259 6.09 -13.35 9.00
CA LEU A 259 7.32 -13.68 8.26
C LEU A 259 7.46 -12.83 6.99
N TYR A 260 6.33 -12.54 6.33
CA TYR A 260 6.29 -11.73 5.11
C TYR A 260 5.92 -10.25 5.35
N ASN A 261 5.78 -9.83 6.61
CA ASN A 261 5.42 -8.46 7.01
C ASN A 261 4.09 -7.94 6.41
N SER A 262 3.06 -8.77 6.20
CA SER A 262 1.79 -8.29 5.63
C SER A 262 0.69 -7.97 6.64
N ASP A 263 0.85 -8.33 7.92
CA ASP A 263 -0.13 -7.97 8.96
C ASP A 263 0.20 -6.60 9.56
N ALA A 264 -0.79 -5.72 9.68
CA ALA A 264 -0.65 -4.40 10.32
C ALA A 264 -0.86 -4.53 11.84
N VAL A 265 0.05 -3.93 12.62
CA VAL A 265 -0.06 -3.86 14.09
C VAL A 265 -0.51 -2.47 14.52
N VAL A 266 -1.57 -2.40 15.32
CA VAL A 266 -2.07 -1.17 15.96
C VAL A 266 -1.95 -1.23 17.49
N SER A 267 -2.10 -0.11 18.19
CA SER A 267 -2.15 -0.15 19.66
C SER A 267 -3.43 -0.82 20.15
N ARG A 268 -3.43 -1.37 21.38
CA ARG A 268 -4.64 -1.99 21.98
C ARG A 268 -5.85 -1.04 22.00
N ASP A 269 -5.62 0.24 22.32
CA ASP A 269 -6.64 1.30 22.27
C ASP A 269 -7.19 1.49 20.86
N THR A 270 -6.29 1.63 19.87
CA THR A 270 -6.65 1.79 18.46
C THR A 270 -7.49 0.62 17.96
N GLY A 271 -7.10 -0.62 18.31
CA GLY A 271 -7.86 -1.82 17.96
C GLY A 271 -9.28 -1.82 18.53
N THR A 272 -9.46 -1.36 19.77
CA THR A 272 -10.79 -1.19 20.39
C THR A 272 -11.59 -0.09 19.68
N ARG A 273 -10.97 1.05 19.37
CA ARG A 273 -11.60 2.18 18.66
C ARG A 273 -11.96 1.85 17.20
N ILE A 274 -11.29 0.90 16.55
CA ILE A 274 -11.68 0.34 15.25
C ILE A 274 -12.98 -0.46 15.39
N LYS A 275 -13.06 -1.40 16.35
CA LYS A 275 -14.29 -2.18 16.59
C LYS A 275 -15.48 -1.32 17.04
N MET A 276 -15.26 -0.25 17.79
CA MET A 276 -16.30 0.75 18.12
C MET A 276 -16.74 1.59 16.92
N ALA A 277 -15.85 1.87 15.97
CA ALA A 277 -16.23 2.57 14.73
C ALA A 277 -17.06 1.68 13.80
N ASP A 278 -16.76 0.37 13.78
CA ASP A 278 -17.42 -0.64 12.95
C ASP A 278 -18.85 -0.95 13.42
N SER A 279 -19.14 -0.90 14.74
CA SER A 279 -20.41 -1.35 15.31
C SER A 279 -21.68 -0.58 14.88
N GLU A 280 -21.54 0.53 14.16
CA GLU A 280 -22.66 1.28 13.57
C GLU A 280 -22.65 1.28 12.03
N GLY A 281 -21.53 0.87 11.40
CA GLY A 281 -21.32 0.98 9.96
C GLY A 281 -21.09 -0.36 9.22
N ASP A 282 -20.82 -1.44 9.95
CA ASP A 282 -20.50 -2.80 9.44
C ASP A 282 -19.43 -2.82 8.33
N PHE A 283 -18.60 -1.78 8.25
CA PHE A 283 -17.72 -1.51 7.12
C PHE A 283 -16.56 -2.52 7.04
N LEU A 284 -16.17 -3.14 8.16
CA LEU A 284 -15.19 -4.24 8.16
C LEU A 284 -15.77 -5.47 7.46
N THR A 285 -17.03 -5.83 7.76
CA THR A 285 -17.71 -6.98 7.15
C THR A 285 -17.76 -6.87 5.62
N GLU A 286 -17.94 -5.66 5.09
CA GLU A 286 -17.95 -5.36 3.65
C GLU A 286 -16.56 -5.09 3.03
N CYS A 287 -15.47 -5.38 3.77
CA CYS A 287 -14.07 -5.21 3.32
C CYS A 287 -13.68 -3.76 2.92
N ARG A 288 -14.33 -2.75 3.52
CA ARG A 288 -14.07 -1.32 3.30
C ARG A 288 -12.85 -0.83 4.06
N VAL A 289 -11.72 -1.50 3.84
CA VAL A 289 -10.43 -1.26 4.51
C VAL A 289 -9.37 -0.93 3.47
N ILE A 290 -8.58 0.12 3.68
CA ILE A 290 -7.45 0.52 2.84
C ILE A 290 -6.19 0.58 3.69
N PHE A 291 -5.11 -0.04 3.21
CA PHE A 291 -3.76 0.10 3.75
C PHE A 291 -2.99 1.09 2.87
N VAL A 292 -2.50 2.17 3.48
CA VAL A 292 -1.61 3.11 2.80
C VAL A 292 -0.17 2.69 3.10
N VAL A 293 0.58 2.36 2.05
CA VAL A 293 1.90 1.70 2.13
C VAL A 293 2.96 2.44 1.35
N GLY A 294 4.21 2.30 1.78
CA GLY A 294 5.37 2.96 1.15
C GLY A 294 6.25 3.72 2.16
N PRO A 295 7.20 4.52 1.68
CA PRO A 295 7.99 5.39 2.56
C PRO A 295 7.08 6.40 3.25
N ARG A 296 7.42 6.77 4.49
CA ARG A 296 6.83 7.95 5.11
C ARG A 296 7.48 9.17 4.47
N LEU A 297 6.70 9.93 3.72
CA LEU A 297 7.10 11.28 3.35
C LEU A 297 7.25 12.07 4.66
N GLU A 298 8.48 12.45 5.00
CA GLU A 298 8.67 13.44 6.05
C GLU A 298 7.97 14.73 5.61
N PRO A 299 7.28 15.44 6.52
CA PRO A 299 6.78 16.77 6.19
C PRO A 299 8.01 17.58 5.75
N ALA A 300 7.95 18.17 4.56
CA ALA A 300 9.04 18.99 4.07
C ALA A 300 9.37 20.03 5.15
N MET A 301 10.54 19.90 5.77
CA MET A 301 11.09 20.89 6.67
C MET A 301 11.18 22.16 5.85
N ASP A 302 10.23 23.07 6.05
CA ASP A 302 10.15 24.33 5.33
C ASP A 302 11.51 25.01 5.53
N THR A 303 12.33 24.98 4.47
CA THR A 303 13.78 25.05 4.62
C THR A 303 14.13 26.52 4.77
N THR A 304 13.97 26.98 6.02
CA THR A 304 14.40 28.24 6.61
C THR A 304 14.78 29.30 5.59
N VAL A 305 13.91 30.32 5.49
CA VAL A 305 14.24 31.70 5.09
C VAL A 305 15.74 31.90 5.10
N THR A 306 16.34 31.82 3.91
CA THR A 306 17.79 31.60 3.82
C THR A 306 18.55 32.76 4.46
N LEU A 307 19.75 32.45 4.98
CA LEU A 307 20.70 33.35 5.67
C LEU A 307 20.91 34.76 5.09
N LEU A 308 20.45 35.02 3.88
CA LEU A 308 20.35 36.33 3.23
C LEU A 308 19.55 37.37 4.04
N ASP A 309 18.42 37.03 4.68
CA ASP A 309 17.63 38.03 5.42
C ASP A 309 18.36 38.53 6.69
N THR A 310 19.12 37.65 7.34
CA THR A 310 19.99 38.02 8.47
C THR A 310 21.24 38.80 8.03
N LEU A 311 21.67 38.64 6.76
CA LEU A 311 22.84 39.31 6.18
C LEU A 311 22.50 40.63 5.45
N MET A 312 21.25 40.84 5.02
CA MET A 312 20.83 42.04 4.28
C MET A 312 20.20 43.14 5.13
N GLY A 313 20.14 42.99 6.47
CA GLY A 313 20.03 44.13 7.37
C GLY A 313 18.77 45.01 7.24
N THR A 314 17.65 44.45 6.78
CA THR A 314 16.36 45.16 6.62
C THR A 314 15.26 44.63 7.53
N LEU A 315 15.50 44.70 8.85
CA LEU A 315 14.39 44.85 9.79
C LEU A 315 14.10 46.35 9.95
N PRO A 316 12.83 46.80 9.92
CA PRO A 316 12.49 48.17 10.28
C PRO A 316 12.92 48.44 11.72
N SER A 317 13.72 49.47 11.93
CA SER A 317 14.15 49.89 13.25
C SER A 317 13.01 50.61 13.99
N ASP A 318 12.10 49.86 14.61
CA ASP A 318 11.24 50.42 15.66
C ASP A 318 10.74 49.36 16.66
N SER A 319 10.64 49.79 17.93
CA SER A 319 10.10 49.03 19.07
C SER A 319 10.83 47.76 19.55
N LEU A 320 12.15 47.84 19.80
CA LEU A 320 12.74 47.09 20.91
C LEU A 320 12.78 47.97 22.17
N GLY A 321 11.72 47.88 22.97
CA GLY A 321 11.72 48.39 24.35
C GLY A 321 12.25 47.31 25.28
N ILE A 322 13.57 47.32 25.54
CA ILE A 322 14.20 46.45 26.53
C ILE A 322 14.41 47.28 27.81
N ASP A 323 13.70 46.93 28.87
CA ASP A 323 14.05 47.38 30.22
C ASP A 323 15.05 46.40 30.86
N THR A 324 16.14 46.98 31.32
CA THR A 324 17.30 46.39 32.02
C THR A 324 16.98 45.50 33.22
N ILE A 325 17.79 44.43 33.40
CA ILE A 325 18.38 44.03 34.70
C ILE A 325 19.83 43.53 34.48
N ASP A 326 20.74 43.91 35.39
CA ASP A 326 22.17 43.52 35.56
C ASP A 326 22.32 43.00 37.01
N VAL A 327 23.24 42.14 37.49
CA VAL A 327 24.69 41.85 37.28
C VAL A 327 24.85 40.31 37.34
N GLY A 328 25.84 39.58 36.80
CA GLY A 328 27.27 39.80 36.50
C GLY A 328 28.17 39.07 37.54
N LEU A 329 29.47 38.87 37.22
CA LEU A 329 30.55 38.20 38.00
C LEU A 329 30.59 36.64 37.99
N ILE A 330 31.65 36.02 37.42
CA ILE A 330 32.95 35.57 38.03
C ILE A 330 32.75 34.25 38.84
N ASP A 331 33.55 33.17 38.72
CA ASP A 331 34.97 33.06 38.36
C ASP A 331 35.34 31.82 37.51
N THR A 332 36.55 31.84 36.98
CA THR A 332 37.36 30.72 36.45
C THR A 332 37.74 29.67 37.50
N LEU A 333 38.04 28.44 37.04
CA LEU A 333 39.29 27.72 37.34
C LEU A 333 39.39 26.39 36.59
N ASP A 334 40.59 26.09 36.08
CA ASP A 334 40.97 24.83 35.44
C ASP A 334 41.06 23.65 36.43
N THR A 335 41.03 22.40 35.92
CA THR A 335 42.24 21.53 35.79
C THR A 335 41.83 20.06 35.60
N GLU A 336 42.65 19.30 34.87
CA GLU A 336 42.53 17.87 34.59
C GLU A 336 42.57 16.95 35.84
N SER A 337 41.98 15.75 35.72
CA SER A 337 42.72 14.46 35.67
C SER A 337 42.02 13.27 36.36
N ASN A 338 42.09 12.11 35.69
CA ASN A 338 42.22 10.74 36.22
C ASN A 338 41.37 10.28 37.43
N LEU A 339 40.55 9.24 37.24
CA LEU A 339 40.99 7.84 37.46
C LEU A 339 39.92 6.79 37.09
N ASP A 340 40.38 5.59 36.76
CA ASP A 340 39.59 4.37 36.61
C ASP A 340 38.87 3.97 37.92
N LEU A 341 37.81 3.17 37.79
CA LEU A 341 37.84 1.75 38.20
C LEU A 341 36.53 1.00 37.92
N ASP A 342 36.66 -0.26 37.51
CA ASP A 342 35.58 -1.24 37.42
C ASP A 342 34.90 -1.48 38.78
N HIS A 343 33.58 -1.71 38.77
CA HIS A 343 32.92 -2.77 39.53
C HIS A 343 31.53 -3.11 38.98
#